data_AF-A0A2T0T7U0-F1
#
_entry.id   AF-A0A2T0T7U0-F1
#
_cell.length_a   1.000
_cell.length_b   1.000
_cell.length_c   1.000
_cell.angle_alpha   90.00
_cell.angle_beta   90.00
_cell.angle_gamma   90.00
#
_symmetry.space_group_name_H-M   'P 1'
#
loop_
_entity.id
_entity.type
_entity.pdbx_description
1 polymer ?
#
loop_
_entity_poly.entity_id
_entity_poly.type
_entity_poly.pdbx_seq_one_letter_code
_entity_poly.pdbx_strand_id
1 'polypeptide(L)'
;MSEDWAAVAKAINERVNELGWRQRELAERSHVSQAIVREIQHRTVERRRSPRTLESLSTALGWHPQHLDAVLHDRRPPQLDEPLANPTDTLWSRLDGFEQRLNDITERLDGLKTDLSTVIEHVRDRR
;
A
#
# COMPACT_ATOMS: atom_id res chain seq x y z
N MET A 1 0.58 21.37 7.21
CA MET A 1 1.20 21.19 5.88
C MET A 1 0.24 20.31 5.09
N SER A 2 -0.21 20.76 3.91
CA SER A 2 -1.15 19.99 3.09
C SER A 2 -0.42 18.83 2.41
N GLU A 3 -1.00 17.64 2.43
CA GLU A 3 -0.47 16.49 1.67
C GLU A 3 -0.62 16.76 0.17
N ASP A 4 0.49 16.74 -0.60
CA ASP A 4 0.48 16.96 -2.05
C ASP A 4 0.40 15.64 -2.83
N TRP A 5 -0.81 15.08 -2.88
CA TRP A 5 -1.11 13.88 -3.67
C TRP A 5 -0.96 14.11 -5.18
N ALA A 6 -1.00 15.37 -5.65
CA ALA A 6 -0.80 15.67 -7.06
C ALA A 6 0.67 15.55 -7.45
N ALA A 7 1.59 15.99 -6.60
CA ALA A 7 3.03 15.77 -6.78
C ALA A 7 3.38 14.28 -6.81
N VAL A 8 2.79 13.47 -5.92
CA VAL A 8 2.97 12.01 -5.90
C VAL A 8 2.49 11.38 -7.21
N ALA A 9 1.27 11.71 -7.66
CA ALA A 9 0.71 11.17 -8.89
C ALA A 9 1.58 11.53 -10.12
N LYS A 10 2.06 12.78 -10.17
CA LYS A 10 2.94 13.26 -11.23
C LYS A 10 4.26 12.48 -11.26
N ALA A 11 4.93 12.35 -10.11
CA ALA A 11 6.19 11.61 -10.00
C ALA A 11 6.02 10.16 -10.47
N ILE A 12 4.99 9.46 -10.00
CA ILE A 12 4.72 8.07 -10.41
C ILE A 12 4.51 7.98 -11.93
N ASN A 13 3.72 8.88 -12.53
CA ASN A 13 3.46 8.87 -13.97
C ASN A 13 4.72 9.10 -14.79
N GLU A 14 5.54 10.08 -14.41
CA GLU A 14 6.82 10.36 -15.07
C GLU A 14 7.73 9.13 -15.04
N ARG A 15 7.90 8.51 -13.88
CA ARG A 15 8.77 7.36 -13.72
C ARG A 15 8.27 6.10 -14.43
N VAL A 16 6.97 5.84 -14.38
CA VAL A 16 6.35 4.73 -15.11
C VAL A 16 6.54 4.89 -16.63
N ASN A 17 6.43 6.13 -17.13
CA ASN A 17 6.68 6.44 -18.53
C ASN A 17 8.15 6.26 -18.92
N GLU A 18 9.10 6.72 -18.09
CA GLU A 18 10.54 6.49 -18.29
C GLU A 18 10.89 5.00 -18.37
N LEU A 19 10.24 4.20 -17.52
CA LEU A 19 10.47 2.74 -17.46
C LEU A 19 9.67 1.96 -18.53
N GLY A 20 8.77 2.63 -19.26
CA GLY A 20 7.89 2.01 -20.25
C GLY A 20 6.88 1.02 -19.64
N TRP A 21 6.51 1.18 -18.37
CA TRP A 21 5.61 0.28 -17.67
C TRP A 21 4.15 0.68 -17.86
N ARG A 22 3.22 -0.28 -17.74
CA ARG A 22 1.79 0.03 -17.59
C ARG A 22 1.41 -0.07 -16.11
N GLN A 23 0.20 0.40 -15.78
CA GLN A 23 -0.33 0.34 -14.41
C GLN A 23 -0.32 -1.08 -13.83
N ARG A 24 -0.52 -2.10 -14.68
CA ARG A 24 -0.50 -3.51 -14.29
C ARG A 24 0.91 -3.95 -13.87
N GLU A 25 1.94 -3.61 -14.66
CA GLU A 25 3.33 -3.92 -14.30
C GLU A 25 3.76 -3.22 -13.01
N LEU A 26 3.35 -1.97 -12.79
CA LEU A 26 3.62 -1.28 -11.52
C LEU A 26 2.92 -1.98 -10.34
N ALA A 27 1.65 -2.37 -10.51
CA ALA A 27 0.89 -3.09 -9.49
C ALA A 27 1.56 -4.42 -9.12
N GLU A 28 1.94 -5.22 -10.13
CA GLU A 28 2.63 -6.50 -9.94
C GLU A 28 3.98 -6.32 -9.22
N ARG A 29 4.81 -5.37 -9.66
CA ARG A 29 6.15 -5.15 -9.07
C ARG A 29 6.09 -4.59 -7.65
N SER A 30 5.10 -3.74 -7.36
CA SER A 30 4.92 -3.12 -6.04
C SER A 30 4.10 -3.97 -5.07
N HIS A 31 3.51 -5.08 -5.52
CA HIS A 31 2.57 -5.89 -4.74
C HIS A 31 1.37 -5.08 -4.21
N VAL A 32 1.00 -4.03 -4.95
CA VAL A 32 -0.16 -3.17 -4.68
C VAL A 32 -1.23 -3.47 -5.72
N SER A 33 -2.51 -3.44 -5.34
CA SER A 33 -3.57 -3.70 -6.31
C SER A 33 -3.63 -2.63 -7.40
N GLN A 34 -3.99 -3.02 -8.63
CA GLN A 34 -4.10 -2.10 -9.76
C GLN A 34 -5.13 -0.98 -9.50
N ALA A 35 -6.18 -1.26 -8.72
CA ALA A 35 -7.16 -0.27 -8.29
C ALA A 35 -6.50 0.86 -7.48
N ILE A 36 -5.59 0.52 -6.56
CA ILE A 36 -4.87 1.50 -5.74
C ILE A 36 -3.90 2.32 -6.59
N VAL A 37 -3.18 1.71 -7.53
CA VAL A 37 -2.31 2.43 -8.48
C VAL A 37 -3.13 3.45 -9.28
N ARG A 38 -4.28 3.02 -9.80
CA ARG A 38 -5.21 3.86 -10.56
C ARG A 38 -5.75 5.02 -9.71
N GLU A 39 -6.15 4.75 -8.47
CA GLU A 39 -6.66 5.77 -7.56
C GLU A 39 -5.63 6.85 -7.23
N ILE A 40 -4.38 6.45 -6.97
CA ILE A 40 -3.28 7.37 -6.69
C ILE A 40 -3.02 8.26 -7.92
N GLN A 41 -2.96 7.67 -9.12
CA GLN A 41 -2.70 8.44 -10.35
C GLN A 41 -3.84 9.39 -10.72
N HIS A 42 -5.10 9.02 -10.43
CA HIS A 42 -6.27 9.86 -10.74
C HIS A 42 -6.71 10.77 -9.59
N ARG A 43 -6.04 10.72 -8.44
CA ARG A 43 -6.36 11.55 -7.26
C ARG A 43 -7.81 11.36 -6.79
N THR A 44 -8.37 10.17 -6.93
CA THR A 44 -9.80 9.91 -6.67
C THR A 44 -10.14 9.68 -5.21
N VAL A 45 -9.16 9.47 -4.31
CA VAL A 45 -9.42 9.27 -2.87
C VAL A 45 -8.34 9.94 -2.00
N GLU A 46 -8.72 10.99 -1.26
CA GLU A 46 -7.88 11.75 -0.31
C GLU A 46 -7.80 11.12 1.10
N ARG A 47 -8.36 9.92 1.32
CA ARG A 47 -8.27 9.27 2.64
C ARG A 47 -6.87 8.70 2.86
N ARG A 48 -6.08 9.36 3.74
CA ARG A 48 -4.82 8.90 4.38
C ARG A 48 -4.43 7.48 3.97
N ARG A 49 -3.73 7.33 2.85
CA ARG A 49 -3.27 6.01 2.40
C ARG A 49 -2.09 5.57 3.26
N SER A 50 -1.94 4.25 3.43
CA SER A 50 -0.92 3.70 4.31
C SER A 50 0.47 4.09 3.79
N PRO A 51 1.37 4.61 4.65
CA PRO A 51 2.77 4.90 4.29
C PRO A 51 3.46 3.70 3.60
N ARG A 52 3.04 2.49 3.97
CA ARG A 52 3.46 1.22 3.38
C ARG A 52 3.23 1.11 1.86
N THR A 53 2.13 1.66 1.35
CA THR A 53 1.79 1.62 -0.08
C THR A 53 2.73 2.52 -0.87
N LEU A 54 2.98 3.74 -0.37
CA LEU A 54 3.91 4.68 -0.98
C LEU A 54 5.34 4.15 -0.96
N GLU A 55 5.71 3.47 0.11
CA GLU A 55 7.00 2.80 0.23
C GLU A 55 7.18 1.70 -0.83
N SER A 56 6.21 0.80 -0.93
CA SER A 56 6.26 -0.32 -1.88
C SER A 56 6.30 0.17 -3.33
N LEU A 57 5.56 1.25 -3.63
CA LEU A 57 5.62 1.92 -4.94
C LEU A 57 6.98 2.59 -5.17
N SER A 58 7.55 3.27 -4.17
CA SER A 58 8.86 3.93 -4.29
C SER A 58 9.95 2.91 -4.60
N THR A 59 10.00 1.80 -3.86
CA THR A 59 11.00 0.74 -4.10
C THR A 59 10.80 0.07 -5.46
N ALA A 60 9.55 -0.20 -5.87
CA ALA A 60 9.26 -0.79 -7.18
C ALA A 60 9.70 0.13 -8.34
N LEU A 61 9.61 1.44 -8.18
CA LEU A 61 10.04 2.46 -9.15
C LEU A 61 11.57 2.71 -9.15
N GLY A 62 12.30 2.01 -8.29
CA GLY A 62 13.76 2.15 -8.15
C GLY A 62 14.16 3.40 -7.38
N TRP A 63 13.30 3.89 -6.50
CA TRP A 63 13.59 5.00 -5.59
C TRP A 63 13.80 4.53 -4.15
N HIS A 64 14.33 5.45 -3.34
CA HIS A 64 14.42 5.24 -1.90
C HIS A 64 13.00 5.00 -1.31
N PRO A 65 12.84 4.10 -0.32
CA PRO A 65 11.53 3.78 0.27
C PRO A 65 10.72 5.00 0.78
N GLN A 66 11.41 6.06 1.20
CA GLN A 66 10.80 7.30 1.71
C GLN A 66 10.59 8.37 0.62
N HIS A 67 10.90 8.07 -0.65
CA HIS A 67 10.88 9.07 -1.72
C HIS A 67 9.48 9.64 -1.94
N LEU A 68 8.48 8.79 -2.15
CA LEU A 68 7.11 9.27 -2.37
C LEU A 68 6.47 9.88 -1.12
N ASP A 69 6.89 9.47 0.08
CA ASP A 69 6.47 10.12 1.34
C ASP A 69 7.07 11.53 1.47
N ALA A 70 8.34 11.70 1.09
CA ALA A 70 8.97 13.01 1.05
C ALA A 70 8.27 13.93 0.03
N VAL A 71 7.97 13.43 -1.18
CA VAL A 71 7.20 14.16 -2.19
C VAL A 71 5.82 14.55 -1.68
N LEU A 72 5.12 13.65 -0.97
CA LEU A 72 3.80 13.94 -0.39
C LEU A 72 3.82 15.09 0.61
N HIS A 73 4.90 15.20 1.38
CA HIS A 73 5.06 16.21 2.43
C HIS A 73 5.85 17.44 1.98
N ASP A 74 6.09 17.60 0.67
CA ASP A 74 6.93 18.66 0.08
C ASP A 74 8.33 18.76 0.72
N ARG A 75 8.88 17.60 1.08
CA ARG A 75 10.24 17.43 1.60
C ARG A 75 11.17 17.00 0.48
N ARG A 76 12.45 17.31 0.62
CA ARG A 76 13.48 16.83 -0.32
C ARG A 76 13.53 15.30 -0.29
N PRO A 77 13.32 14.61 -1.42
CA PRO A 77 13.38 13.15 -1.43
C PRO A 77 14.82 12.67 -1.19
N PRO A 78 15.01 11.68 -0.31
CA PRO A 78 16.32 11.06 -0.11
C PRO A 78 16.80 10.37 -1.39
N GLN A 79 18.13 10.35 -1.56
CA GLN A 79 18.75 9.66 -2.69
C GLN A 79 18.69 8.14 -2.50
N LEU A 80 18.75 7.38 -3.59
CA LEU A 80 18.67 5.91 -3.54
C LEU A 80 19.74 5.30 -2.64
N ASP A 81 20.93 5.92 -2.60
CA ASP A 81 22.10 5.46 -1.85
C ASP A 81 22.20 6.05 -0.43
N GLU A 82 21.23 6.87 -0.03
CA GLU A 82 21.21 7.46 1.30
C GLU A 82 20.81 6.41 2.35
N PRO A 83 21.55 6.23 3.45
CA PRO A 83 21.19 5.26 4.47
C PRO A 83 19.81 5.58 5.05
N LEU A 84 18.92 4.59 5.07
CA LEU A 84 17.66 4.69 5.82
C LEU A 84 18.01 5.10 7.26
N ALA A 85 17.46 6.22 7.74
CA ALA A 85 17.56 6.58 9.15
C ALA A 85 16.91 5.46 9.97
N ASN A 86 17.74 4.63 10.61
CA ASN A 86 17.39 3.41 11.36
C ASN A 86 16.56 2.38 10.55
N PRO A 87 17.20 1.58 9.68
CA PRO A 87 16.55 0.53 8.91
C PRO A 87 15.88 -0.51 9.81
N THR A 88 16.50 -0.80 10.96
CA THR A 88 16.07 -1.80 11.93
C THR A 88 14.74 -1.42 12.59
N ASP A 89 14.57 -0.18 13.06
CA ASP A 89 13.31 0.28 13.66
C ASP A 89 12.17 0.30 12.64
N THR A 90 12.50 0.64 11.39
CA THR A 90 11.53 0.65 10.30
C THR A 90 11.10 -0.77 9.94
N LEU A 91 12.02 -1.75 9.96
CA LEU A 91 11.72 -3.16 9.74
C LEU A 91 10.92 -3.80 10.88
N TRP A 92 11.24 -3.50 12.14
CA TRP A 92 10.47 -3.98 13.30
C TRP A 92 9.05 -3.42 13.31
N SER A 93 8.89 -2.12 13.09
CA SER A 93 7.57 -1.50 12.96
C SER A 93 6.76 -2.07 11.78
N ARG A 94 7.44 -2.48 10.70
CA ARG A 94 6.82 -3.17 9.55
C ARG A 94 6.39 -4.60 9.87
N LEU A 95 7.18 -5.34 10.65
CA LEU A 95 6.88 -6.70 11.11
C LEU A 95 5.67 -6.70 12.07
N ASP A 96 5.65 -5.80 13.04
CA ASP A 96 4.53 -5.64 13.98
C ASP A 96 3.22 -5.31 13.24
N GLY A 97 3.27 -4.39 12.27
CA GLY A 97 2.12 -4.04 11.45
C GLY A 97 1.62 -5.18 10.53
N PHE A 98 2.50 -6.10 10.15
CA PHE A 98 2.12 -7.30 9.42
C PHE A 98 1.47 -8.35 10.32
N GLU A 99 2.05 -8.59 11.48
CA GLU A 99 1.52 -9.51 12.49
C GLU A 99 0.10 -9.11 12.89
N GLN A 100 -0.13 -7.82 13.15
CA GLN A 100 -1.46 -7.30 13.49
C GLN A 100 -2.48 -7.51 12.35
N ARG A 101 -2.09 -7.30 11.09
CA ARG A 101 -3.00 -7.55 9.94
C ARG A 101 -3.31 -9.03 9.73
N LEU A 102 -2.35 -9.93 9.98
CA LEU A 102 -2.60 -11.37 9.87
C LEU A 102 -3.56 -11.83 10.97
N ASN A 103 -3.44 -11.26 12.18
CA ASN A 103 -4.37 -11.53 13.27
C ASN A 103 -5.79 -11.05 12.93
N ASP A 104 -5.94 -9.81 12.42
CA ASP A 104 -7.24 -9.29 11.96
C ASP A 104 -7.89 -10.16 10.85
N ILE A 105 -7.08 -10.66 9.91
CA ILE A 105 -7.58 -11.55 8.84
C ILE A 105 -8.05 -12.88 9.43
N THR A 106 -7.28 -13.45 10.36
CA THR A 106 -7.62 -14.72 11.01
C THR A 106 -8.91 -14.61 11.79
N GLU A 107 -9.08 -13.54 12.57
CA GLU A 107 -10.30 -13.27 13.33
C GLU A 107 -11.52 -13.10 12.42
N ARG A 108 -11.38 -12.39 11.30
CA ARG A 108 -12.46 -12.26 10.31
C ARG A 108 -12.83 -13.59 9.65
N LEU A 109 -11.84 -14.45 9.37
CA LEU A 109 -12.09 -15.78 8.80
C LEU A 109 -12.84 -16.68 9.78
N ASP A 110 -12.52 -16.60 11.07
CA ASP A 110 -13.26 -17.33 12.11
C ASP A 110 -14.69 -16.80 12.28
N GLY A 111 -14.89 -15.49 12.18
CA GLY A 111 -16.22 -14.89 12.12
C GLY A 111 -17.05 -15.42 10.95
N LEU A 112 -16.50 -15.40 9.74
CA LEU A 112 -17.17 -15.92 8.53
C LEU A 112 -17.50 -17.41 8.64
N LYS A 113 -16.61 -18.22 9.23
CA LYS A 113 -16.85 -19.65 9.47
C LYS A 113 -18.05 -19.87 10.41
N THR A 114 -18.15 -19.05 11.45
CA THR A 114 -19.24 -19.12 12.44
C THR A 114 -20.58 -18.71 11.82
N ASP A 115 -20.60 -17.61 11.07
CA ASP A 115 -21.79 -17.14 10.36
C ASP A 115 -22.27 -18.18 9.34
N LEU A 116 -21.35 -18.76 8.58
CA LEU A 116 -21.68 -19.80 7.60
C LEU A 116 -22.25 -21.05 8.27
N SER A 117 -21.72 -21.44 9.43
CA SER A 117 -22.23 -22.59 10.19
C SER A 117 -23.67 -22.32 10.65
N THR A 118 -23.95 -21.12 11.16
CA THR A 118 -25.29 -20.67 11.55
C THR A 118 -26.27 -20.70 10.36
N VAL A 119 -25.85 -20.22 9.18
CA VAL A 119 -26.68 -20.26 7.97
C VAL A 119 -26.96 -21.70 7.54
N ILE A 120 -25.97 -22.60 7.59
CA ILE A 120 -26.15 -24.01 7.25
C ILE A 120 -27.13 -24.71 8.20
N GLU A 121 -27.05 -24.43 9.51
CA GLU A 121 -28.02 -24.95 10.49
C GLU A 121 -29.43 -24.45 10.19
N HIS A 122 -29.60 -23.15 9.95
CA HIS A 122 -30.91 -22.56 9.63
C HIS A 122 -31.53 -23.10 8.34
N VAL A 123 -30.71 -23.44 7.34
CA VAL A 123 -31.16 -24.07 6.10
C VAL A 123 -31.55 -25.54 6.31
N ARG A 124 -30.87 -26.27 7.22
CA ARG A 124 -31.23 -27.65 7.57
C ARG A 124 -32.53 -27.74 8.36
N ASP A 125 -32.75 -26.85 9.33
CA ASP A 125 -33.97 -26.84 10.15
C ASP A 125 -35.23 -26.45 9.35
N ARG A 126 -35.07 -25.82 8.18
CA ARG A 126 -36.18 -25.44 7.29
C ARG A 126 -36.60 -26.52 6.29
N ARG A 127 -35.97 -27.70 6.29
CA ARG A 127 -36.21 -28.78 5.33
C ARG A 127 -36.82 -30.01 6.00
#